data_AF-A0A847X0B8-F1
#
_entry.id   AF-A0A847X0B8-F1
#
_cell.length_a   1.000
_cell.length_b   1.000
_cell.length_c   1.000
_cell.angle_alpha   90.00
_cell.angle_beta   90.00
_cell.angle_gamma   90.00
#
_symmetry.space_group_name_H-M   'P 1'
#
loop_
_entity.id
_entity.type
_entity.pdbx_description
1 polymer ?
#
loop_
_entity_poly.entity_id
_entity_poly.type
_entity_poly.pdbx_seq_one_letter_code
_entity_poly.pdbx_strand_id
1 'polypeptide(L)' 'MNIDAIPTGKNPPDDLNVIIEVPLGGEPIKYEIDKASGALFVDRFLYTPMRYPGNYGFVPHTL' A
#
# COMPACT_ATOMS: atom_id res chain seq x y z
N MET A 1 -4.70 2.83 11.46
CA MET A 1 -5.79 2.05 10.82
C MET A 1 -5.78 0.65 11.45
N ASN A 2 -6.94 0.04 11.74
CA ASN A 2 -6.96 -1.35 12.23
C ASN A 2 -6.88 -2.33 11.04
N ILE A 3 -5.67 -2.78 10.69
CA ILE A 3 -5.43 -3.66 9.54
C ILE A 3 -6.10 -5.02 9.75
N ASP A 4 -6.16 -5.51 11.00
CA ASP A 4 -6.77 -6.80 11.34
C ASP A 4 -8.29 -6.85 11.10
N ALA A 5 -8.93 -5.69 10.97
CA ALA A 5 -10.34 -5.59 10.62
C ALA A 5 -10.58 -5.63 9.10
N ILE A 6 -9.53 -5.64 8.27
CA ILE A 6 -9.63 -5.61 6.82
C ILE A 6 -9.37 -7.03 6.28
N PRO A 7 -10.39 -7.74 5.78
CA PRO A 7 -10.17 -9.08 5.23
C PRO A 7 -9.30 -9.01 3.96
N THR A 8 -8.61 -10.09 3.64
CA THR A 8 -7.77 -10.21 2.43
C THR A 8 -8.55 -9.98 1.13
N GLY A 9 -9.85 -10.29 1.10
CA GLY A 9 -10.75 -10.09 -0.04
C GLY A 9 -12.07 -10.80 0.19
N LYS A 10 -13.07 -10.58 -0.67
CA LYS A 10 -14.37 -11.26 -0.55
C LYS A 10 -14.30 -12.72 -1.00
N ASN A 11 -13.50 -13.00 -2.04
CA ASN A 11 -13.27 -14.34 -2.59
C ASN A 11 -11.83 -14.47 -3.12
N PRO A 12 -10.82 -14.56 -2.24
CA PRO A 12 -9.44 -14.75 -2.68
C PRO A 12 -9.27 -16.12 -3.39
N PRO A 13 -8.54 -16.21 -4.52
CA PRO A 13 -7.69 -15.18 -5.12
C PRO A 13 -8.38 -14.29 -6.18
N ASP A 14 -9.67 -14.51 -6.49
CA ASP A 14 -10.38 -13.80 -7.56
C ASP A 14 -10.69 -12.33 -7.20
N ASP A 15 -10.89 -12.05 -5.91
CA ASP A 15 -11.13 -10.71 -5.35
C ASP A 15 -10.22 -10.48 -4.15
N LEU A 16 -9.48 -9.36 -4.17
CA LEU A 16 -8.49 -9.00 -3.17
C LEU A 16 -8.66 -7.53 -2.76
N ASN A 17 -8.62 -7.29 -1.46
CA ASN A 17 -8.49 -5.96 -0.90
C ASN A 17 -7.03 -5.53 -0.93
N VAL A 18 -6.77 -4.31 -1.39
CA VAL A 18 -5.43 -3.72 -1.43
C VAL A 18 -5.45 -2.41 -0.65
N ILE A 19 -4.55 -2.28 0.32
CA ILE A 19 -4.34 -1.04 1.06
C ILE A 19 -3.31 -0.21 0.30
N ILE A 20 -3.74 0.94 -0.22
CA ILE A 20 -2.92 1.79 -1.09
C ILE A 20 -1.93 2.63 -0.26
N GLU A 21 -0.67 2.60 -0.66
CA GLU A 21 0.44 3.35 -0.04
C GLU A 21 0.91 4.50 -0.94
N VAL A 22 0.90 4.30 -2.26
CA VAL A 22 1.32 5.33 -3.22
C VAL A 22 0.24 5.52 -4.30
N PRO A 23 -0.31 6.73 -4.47
CA PRO A 23 -1.33 6.99 -5.47
C PRO A 23 -0.73 7.10 -6.89
N LEU A 24 -1.55 6.76 -7.88
CA LEU A 24 -1.26 6.98 -9.30
C LEU A 24 -0.82 8.43 -9.56
N GLY A 25 0.33 8.60 -10.22
CA GLY A 25 0.83 9.92 -10.58
C GLY A 25 1.19 10.80 -9.38
N GLY A 26 1.24 10.24 -8.16
CA GLY A 26 1.59 10.95 -6.94
C GLY A 26 3.01 11.48 -6.92
N GLU A 27 3.38 12.08 -5.79
CA GLU A 27 4.74 12.55 -5.56
C GLU A 27 5.74 11.36 -5.55
N PRO A 28 7.01 11.58 -5.93
CA PRO A 28 8.05 10.56 -5.98
C PRO A 28 8.51 10.18 -4.56
N ILE A 29 7.59 9.69 -3.74
CA ILE A 29 7.79 9.29 -2.35
C ILE A 29 7.18 7.90 -2.20
N LYS A 30 8.00 6.94 -1.77
CA LYS A 30 7.49 5.63 -1.35
C LYS A 30 7.10 5.74 0.12
N TYR A 31 5.82 5.69 0.37
CA TYR A 31 5.28 5.44 1.70
C TYR A 31 5.19 3.94 1.95
N GLU A 32 5.26 3.55 3.21
CA GLU A 32 5.06 2.17 3.64
C GLU A 32 4.31 2.16 4.97
N ILE A 33 3.36 1.25 5.12
CA ILE A 33 2.62 1.08 6.36
C ILE A 33 3.47 0.28 7.35
N ASP A 34 3.71 0.87 8.52
CA ASP A 34 4.17 0.10 9.67
C ASP A 34 3.01 -0.75 10.21
N LYS A 35 3.15 -2.08 10.15
CA LYS A 35 2.08 -3.02 10.53
C LYS A 35 1.73 -2.94 12.01
N ALA A 36 2.68 -2.58 12.88
CA ALA A 36 2.45 -2.52 14.32
C ALA A 36 1.61 -1.30 14.71
N SER A 37 1.92 -0.13 14.16
CA SER A 37 1.18 1.12 14.45
C SER A 37 -0.01 1.36 13.51
N GLY A 38 -0.03 0.72 12.33
CA GLY A 38 -1.00 0.97 11.27
C GLY A 38 -0.92 2.39 10.71
N ALA A 39 0.26 3.03 10.79
CA ALA A 39 0.56 4.36 10.27
C ALA A 39 1.46 4.30 9.02
N LEU A 40 1.32 5.29 8.14
CA LEU A 40 2.16 5.46 6.96
C LEU A 40 3.45 6.18 7.33
N PHE A 41 4.58 5.57 6.99
CA PHE A 41 5.91 6.15 7.13
C PHE A 41 6.50 6.43 5.76
N VAL A 42 7.34 7.47 5.69
CA VAL A 42 8.19 7.69 4.52
C VAL A 42 9.32 6.67 4.58
N ASP A 43 9.27 5.68 3.69
CA ASP A 43 10.38 4.74 3.52
C ASP A 43 11.53 5.44 2.79
N ARG A 44 11.24 6.06 1.64
CA ARG A 44 12.25 6.80 0.87
C ARG A 44 11.66 7.78 -0.14
N PHE A 45 12.50 8.73 -0.53
CA PHE A 45 12.30 9.56 -1.72
C PHE A 45 12.82 8.82 -2.96
N LEU A 46 12.10 8.93 -4.08
CA LEU A 46 12.57 8.43 -5.37
C LEU A 46 13.43 9.50 -6.04
N TYR A 47 14.59 9.08 -6.56
CA TYR A 47 15.56 9.96 -7.18
C TYR A 47 15.42 10.04 -8.71
N THR A 48 14.62 9.16 -9.30
CA THR A 48 14.33 9.17 -10.73
C THR A 48 13.12 10.08 -11.01
N PRO A 49 13.05 10.75 -12.18
CA PRO A 49 11.92 11.57 -12.57
C PRO A 49 10.74 10.71 -13.07
N MET A 50 10.36 9.71 -12.28
CA MET A 50 9.30 8.76 -12.57
C MET A 50 8.19 8.89 -11.53
N ARG A 51 6.96 8.59 -11.93
CA ARG A 51 5.80 8.48 -11.05
C ARG A 51 5.17 7.11 -11.22
N TYR A 52 4.49 6.64 -10.18
CA TYR A 52 3.79 5.35 -10.25
C TYR A 52 2.68 5.43 -11.32
N PRO A 53 2.64 4.48 -12.28
CA PRO A 53 1.66 4.46 -13.37
C PRO A 53 0.31 3.85 -12.96
N GLY A 54 0.14 3.54 -11.67
CA GLY A 54 -1.08 3.02 -11.06
C GLY A 54 -1.03 3.24 -9.55
N ASN A 55 -2.14 2.97 -8.86
CA ASN A 55 -2.12 2.93 -7.40
C ASN A 55 -1.31 1.70 -6.95
N TYR A 56 -0.45 1.89 -5.97
CA TYR A 56 0.42 0.86 -5.42
C TYR A 56 0.13 0.65 -3.94
N GLY A 57 0.18 -0.61 -3.51
CA GLY A 57 -0.13 -1.00 -2.14
C GLY A 57 0.09 -2.50 -1.93
N PHE A 58 -0.43 -3.03 -0.83
CA PHE A 58 -0.28 -4.44 -0.45
C PHE A 58 -1.62 -5.07 -0.07
N VAL A 59 -1.67 -6.40 -0.13
CA VAL A 59 -2.81 -7.21 0.35
C VAL A 59 -2.59 -7.54 1.83
N PRO A 60 -3.56 -7.26 2.72
CA PRO A 60 -3.41 -7.59 4.14
C PRO A 60 -3.45 -9.11 4.38
N HIS A 61 -2.76 -9.56 5.43
CA HIS A 61 -2.65 -10.96 5.87
C HIS A 61 -1.92 -11.91 4.90
N THR A 62 -1.07 -11.38 4.02
CA THR A 62 -0.14 -12.16 3.19
C THR A 62 1.31 -11.98 3.66
N LEU A 63 2.17 -12.98 3.41
CA LEU A 63 3.61 -12.96 3.71
C LEU A 63 4.43 -12.63 2.46
#